data_AF-A0A7W7PWY4-F1
#
_entry.id   AF-A0A7W7PWY4-F1
#
_cell.length_a   1.000
_cell.length_b   1.000
_cell.length_c   1.000
_cell.angle_alpha   90.00
_cell.angle_beta   90.00
_cell.angle_gamma   90.00
#
_symmetry.space_group_name_H-M   'P 1'
#
loop_
_entity.id
_entity.type
_entity.pdbx_description
1 polymer ?
#
loop_
_entity_poly.entity_id
_entity_poly.type
_entity_poly.pdbx_seq_one_letter_code
_entity_poly.pdbx_strand_id
1 'polypeptide(L)' 'MAESALPADYQRILAAVRQAGGPVATRAVGEALGLDTGVRGKLEPLRGKLTKLAGRGWLHQRGDGRFTVRP' A
#
# COMPACT_ATOMS: atom_id res chain seq x y z
N MET A 1 -12.03 -12.02 -1.54
CA MET A 1 -10.94 -12.42 -2.47
C MET A 1 -9.77 -12.90 -1.61
N ALA A 2 -9.10 -13.99 -1.95
CA ALA A 2 -7.99 -14.49 -1.11
C ALA A 2 -6.73 -13.68 -1.39
N GLU A 3 -6.19 -13.00 -0.36
CA GLU A 3 -4.92 -12.23 -0.44
C GLU A 3 -3.77 -13.11 -0.98
N SER A 4 -3.90 -14.44 -0.79
CA SER A 4 -3.02 -15.50 -1.30
C SER A 4 -2.90 -15.57 -2.82
N ALA A 5 -3.83 -14.98 -3.58
CA ALA A 5 -3.77 -14.94 -5.05
C ALA A 5 -2.91 -13.77 -5.57
N LEU A 6 -2.49 -12.85 -4.69
CA LEU A 6 -1.61 -11.74 -5.06
C LEU A 6 -0.14 -12.19 -5.05
N PRO A 7 0.69 -11.67 -5.96
CA PRO A 7 2.14 -11.84 -5.87
C PRO A 7 2.67 -11.36 -4.51
N ALA A 8 3.75 -11.99 -4.02
CA ALA A 8 4.33 -11.73 -2.69
C ALA A 8 4.58 -10.23 -2.40
N ASP A 9 4.99 -9.47 -3.41
CA ASP A 9 5.16 -8.01 -3.33
C ASP A 9 3.89 -7.28 -2.87
N TYR A 10 2.75 -7.64 -3.47
CA TYR A 10 1.46 -7.04 -3.14
C TYR A 10 0.97 -7.49 -1.78
N GLN A 11 1.22 -8.74 -1.39
CA GLN A 11 0.89 -9.26 -0.06
C GLN A 11 1.66 -8.50 1.03
N ARG A 12 2.96 -8.25 0.83
CA ARG A 12 3.76 -7.45 1.79
C ARG A 12 3.25 -6.02 1.93
N ILE A 13 2.88 -5.38 0.81
CA ILE A 13 2.29 -4.04 0.82
C ILE A 13 0.97 -4.04 1.62
N LEU A 14 0.10 -5.02 1.37
CA LEU A 14 -1.19 -5.15 2.04
C LEU A 14 -1.02 -5.41 3.54
N ALA A 15 -0.07 -6.27 3.90
CA ALA A 15 0.31 -6.53 5.29
C ALA A 15 0.83 -5.27 5.98
N ALA A 16 1.69 -4.47 5.34
CA ALA A 16 2.18 -3.21 5.90
C ALA A 16 1.04 -2.21 6.17
N VAL A 17 0.09 -2.08 5.24
CA VAL A 17 -1.09 -1.21 5.41
C VAL A 17 -2.00 -1.75 6.54
N ARG A 18 -2.10 -3.08 6.67
CA ARG A 18 -2.88 -3.73 7.73
C ARG A 18 -2.26 -3.52 9.12
N GLN A 19 -0.96 -3.70 9.23
CA GLN A 19 -0.20 -3.54 10.47
C GLN A 19 -0.29 -2.12 11.01
N ALA A 20 -0.40 -1.12 10.14
CA ALA A 20 -0.58 0.26 10.56
C ALA A 20 -1.96 0.56 11.16
N GLY A 21 -2.94 -0.34 11.03
CA GLY A 21 -4.24 -0.25 11.73
C GLY A 21 -5.11 0.96 11.35
N GLY A 22 -4.75 1.71 10.30
CA GLY A 22 -5.41 2.98 9.97
C GLY A 22 -4.96 3.60 8.64
N PRO A 23 -5.32 4.86 8.37
CA PRO A 23 -5.03 5.53 7.11
C PRO A 23 -3.53 5.83 6.96
N VAL A 24 -2.86 5.12 6.06
CA VAL A 24 -1.42 5.26 5.80
C VAL A 24 -1.12 5.96 4.47
N ALA A 25 -0.10 6.82 4.48
CA ALA A 25 0.42 7.41 3.26
C ALA A 25 1.35 6.43 2.52
N THR A 26 1.53 6.62 1.20
CA THR A 26 2.51 5.86 0.40
C THR A 26 3.91 5.86 1.02
N ARG A 27 4.33 6.97 1.63
CA ARG A 27 5.61 7.09 2.34
C ARG A 27 5.70 6.10 3.50
N ALA A 28 4.71 6.08 4.39
CA ALA A 28 4.70 5.19 5.56
C ALA A 28 4.72 3.71 5.15
N VAL A 29 4.02 3.35 4.07
CA VAL A 29 4.09 2.00 3.49
C VAL A 29 5.50 1.72 2.96
N GLY A 30 6.13 2.70 2.30
CA GLY A 30 7.51 2.58 1.84
C GLY A 30 8.49 2.37 2.98
N GLU A 31 8.35 3.13 4.07
CA GLU A 31 9.19 3.00 5.27
C GLU A 31 9.02 1.62 5.92
N ALA A 32 7.78 1.13 6.04
CA ALA A 32 7.48 -0.21 6.56
C ALA A 32 8.05 -1.33 5.68
N LEU A 33 8.23 -1.07 4.38
CA LEU A 33 8.84 -2.01 3.42
C LEU A 33 10.36 -1.86 3.32
N GLY A 34 10.97 -0.95 4.08
CA GLY A 34 12.40 -0.65 4.01
C GLY A 34 12.82 0.04 2.70
N LEU A 35 11.88 0.66 1.99
CA LEU A 35 12.18 1.45 0.80
C LEU A 35 12.75 2.81 1.22
N ASP A 36 13.73 3.26 0.45
CA ASP A 36 14.25 4.62 0.62
C ASP A 36 13.18 5.63 0.19
N THR A 37 12.54 6.25 1.18
CA THR A 37 11.44 7.18 0.98
C THR A 37 11.88 8.62 0.81
N GLY A 38 13.19 8.88 0.94
CA GLY A 38 13.82 10.15 0.59
C GLY A 38 13.87 10.38 -0.93
N VAL A 39 13.90 9.30 -1.71
CA VAL A 39 13.88 9.37 -3.18
C VAL A 39 12.45 9.25 -3.72
N ARG A 40 11.90 10.37 -4.19
CA ARG A 40 10.55 10.43 -4.79
C ARG A 40 10.33 9.37 -5.88
N GLY A 41 11.34 9.12 -6.72
CA GLY A 41 11.28 8.12 -7.79
C GLY A 41 11.09 6.67 -7.33
N LYS A 42 11.42 6.34 -6.07
CA LYS A 42 11.13 5.00 -5.50
C LYS A 42 9.72 4.87 -4.96
N LEU A 43 9.07 5.99 -4.60
CA LEU A 43 7.70 6.00 -4.10
C LEU A 43 6.65 5.99 -5.21
N GLU A 44 6.97 6.51 -6.40
CA GLU A 44 6.08 6.48 -7.57
C GLU A 44 5.61 5.07 -7.96
N PRO A 45 6.50 4.07 -8.14
CA PRO A 45 6.07 2.71 -8.44
C PRO A 45 5.28 2.07 -7.29
N LEU A 46 5.61 2.38 -6.02
CA LEU A 46 4.84 1.92 -4.87
C LEU A 46 3.42 2.51 -4.87
N ARG A 47 3.29 3.81 -5.19
CA ARG A 47 1.99 4.48 -5.31
C ARG A 47 1.13 3.80 -6.36
N GLY A 48 1.70 3.49 -7.52
CA GLY A 48 1.01 2.75 -8.58
C GLY A 48 0.51 1.38 -8.10
N LYS A 49 1.32 0.63 -7.34
CA LYS A 49 0.90 -0.65 -6.74
C LYS A 49 -0.25 -0.47 -5.74
N LEU A 50 -0.19 0.52 -4.86
CA LEU A 50 -1.24 0.83 -3.88
C LEU A 50 -2.55 1.23 -4.55
N THR A 51 -2.51 2.12 -5.55
CA THR A 51 -3.70 2.51 -6.33
C THR A 51 -4.30 1.32 -7.07
N LYS A 52 -3.48 0.40 -7.60
CA LYS A 52 -3.96 -0.82 -8.25
C LYS A 52 -4.65 -1.77 -7.27
N LEU A 53 -4.12 -1.92 -6.05
CA LEU A 53 -4.79 -2.65 -4.98
C LEU A 53 -6.10 -1.98 -4.58
N ALA A 54 -6.13 -0.66 -4.53
CA ALA A 54 -7.35 0.09 -4.22
C ALA A 54 -8.43 -0.07 -5.29
N GLY A 55 -8.07 0.05 -6.57
CA GLY A 55 -8.98 -0.16 -7.70
C GLY A 55 -9.51 -1.60 -7.79
N ARG A 56 -8.76 -2.58 -7.26
CA ARG A 56 -9.21 -3.98 -7.11
C ARG A 56 -10.05 -4.23 -5.87
N GLY A 57 -10.29 -3.23 -5.03
CA GLY A 57 -11.12 -3.32 -3.84
C GLY A 57 -10.43 -3.84 -2.58
N TRP A 58 -9.13 -4.11 -2.63
CA TRP A 58 -8.34 -4.57 -1.47
C TRP A 58 -8.04 -3.46 -0.47
N LEU A 59 -7.75 -2.28 -0.99
CA LEU A 59 -7.50 -1.09 -0.20
C LEU A 59 -8.57 -0.05 -0.50
N HIS A 60 -8.80 0.84 0.44
CA HIS A 60 -9.59 2.03 0.24
C HIS A 60 -8.66 3.25 0.22
N GLN A 61 -8.54 3.86 -0.97
CA GLN A 61 -7.83 5.12 -1.16
C GLN A 61 -8.75 6.28 -0.73
N ARG A 62 -8.32 7.02 0.29
CA ARG A 62 -9.01 8.24 0.73
C ARG A 62 -8.63 9.42 -0.17
N GLY A 63 -9.51 10.42 -0.25
CA GLY A 63 -9.27 11.65 -1.03
C GLY A 63 -8.00 12.42 -0.61
N ASP A 64 -7.51 12.18 0.61
CA ASP A 64 -6.25 12.73 1.15
C ASP A 64 -4.98 12.00 0.64
N GLY A 65 -5.11 11.02 -0.26
CA GLY A 65 -3.97 10.25 -0.78
C GLY A 65 -3.45 9.18 0.20
N ARG A 66 -4.22 8.85 1.23
CA ARG A 66 -3.96 7.77 2.19
C ARG A 66 -4.70 6.49 1.80
N PHE A 67 -4.19 5.35 2.24
CA PHE A 67 -4.74 4.03 1.97
C PHE A 67 -5.13 3.35 3.29
N THR A 68 -6.21 2.57 3.27
CA THR A 68 -6.69 1.78 4.41
C THR A 68 -7.03 0.38 3.92
N VAL A 69 -6.85 -0.65 4.75
CA VAL A 69 -7.31 -2.00 4.40
C VAL A 69 -8.84 -2.03 4.45
N ARG A 70 -9.47 -2.61 3.43
CA ARG A 70 -10.91 -2.92 3.51
C ARG A 70 -11.09 -4.22 4.31
N PRO A 71 -12.00 -4.25 5.31
CA PRO A 71 -12.37 -5.48 5.98
C PRO A 71 -13.08 -6.47 5.03
#